data_AF-A0A6N2JZY1-F1
#
_entry.id   AF-A0A6N2JZY1-F1
#
_cell.length_a   1.000
_cell.length_b   1.000
_cell.length_c   1.000
_cell.angle_alpha   90.00
_cell.angle_beta   90.00
_cell.angle_gamma   90.00
#
_symmetry.space_group_name_H-M   'P 1'
#
loop_
_entity.id
_entity.type
_entity.pdbx_description
1 polymer ?
#
loop_
_entity_poly.entity_id
_entity_poly.type
_entity_poly.pdbx_seq_one_letter_code
_entity_poly.pdbx_strand_id
1 'polypeptide(L)'
;MGVEEAKCKRRPGPMIPKVGDKLIKDENKGWYEPSVVSIGPYHHNKLLEMEKLKDQMARQFVLDSGKDIEMLYREVEKVAENAKGFYEKSLIRCFDDEQFTRMMFLDGCFILQFINGVVHSKKYLEI
;
A
#
# COMPACT_ATOMS: atom_id res chain seq x y z
N MET A 1 -15.98 -4.97 -34.70
CA MET A 1 -15.33 -3.66 -34.51
C MET A 1 -15.06 -3.52 -33.03
N GLY A 2 -13.79 -3.63 -32.63
CA GLY A 2 -13.39 -3.56 -31.23
C GLY A 2 -13.52 -2.15 -30.69
N VAL A 3 -14.11 -2.02 -29.51
CA VAL A 3 -14.12 -0.77 -28.76
C VAL A 3 -12.76 -0.72 -28.06
N GLU A 4 -11.84 0.07 -28.62
CA GLU A 4 -10.58 0.37 -27.96
C GLU A 4 -10.87 1.45 -26.92
N GLU A 5 -10.89 1.07 -25.65
CA GLU A 5 -11.04 2.02 -24.55
C GLU A 5 -9.89 3.02 -24.59
N ALA A 6 -10.24 4.30 -24.69
CA ALA A 6 -9.28 5.38 -24.72
C ALA A 6 -8.53 5.45 -23.39
N LYS A 7 -7.29 4.94 -23.37
CA LYS A 7 -6.33 5.21 -22.29
C LYS A 7 -6.15 6.73 -22.19
N CYS A 8 -6.75 7.33 -21.15
CA CYS A 8 -6.57 8.72 -20.80
C CYS A 8 -5.08 8.95 -20.48
N LYS A 9 -4.31 9.46 -21.46
CA LYS A 9 -2.92 9.86 -21.28
C LYS A 9 -2.86 11.10 -20.39
N ARG A 10 -3.04 10.92 -19.08
CA ARG A 10 -2.78 11.97 -18.09
C ARG A 10 -1.28 12.25 -18.08
N ARG A 11 -0.89 13.52 -18.04
CA ARG A 11 0.51 13.92 -17.79
C ARG A 11 0.95 13.23 -16.50
N PRO A 12 2.16 12.65 -16.41
CA PRO A 12 2.58 12.00 -15.17
C PRO A 12 2.58 13.10 -14.10
N GLY A 13 1.68 12.95 -13.12
CA GLY A 13 1.76 13.70 -11.87
C GLY A 13 3.12 13.43 -11.19
N PRO A 14 3.39 14.09 -10.06
CA PRO A 14 4.63 13.84 -9.34
C PRO A 14 4.79 12.33 -9.06
N MET A 15 5.95 11.79 -9.42
CA MET A 15 6.32 10.41 -9.08
C MET A 15 6.43 10.28 -7.55
N ILE A 16 6.22 9.08 -7.03
CA ILE A 16 6.55 8.70 -5.66
C ILE A 16 8.02 8.24 -5.70
N PRO A 17 8.98 9.07 -5.24
CA PRO A 17 10.40 8.76 -5.42
C PRO A 17 10.89 7.80 -4.33
N LYS A 18 11.80 6.89 -4.71
CA LYS A 18 12.71 6.28 -3.75
C LYS A 18 13.78 7.30 -3.36
N VAL A 19 14.22 7.28 -2.11
CA VAL A 19 15.40 8.05 -1.71
C VAL A 19 16.61 7.49 -2.45
N GLY A 20 17.29 8.34 -3.22
CA GLY A 20 18.46 7.94 -3.99
C GLY A 20 19.66 7.66 -3.09
N ASP A 21 20.47 6.67 -3.45
CA ASP A 21 21.59 6.18 -2.62
C ASP A 21 22.58 7.27 -2.21
N LYS A 22 22.73 8.33 -3.02
CA LYS A 22 23.61 9.47 -2.71
C LYS A 22 23.13 10.32 -1.52
N LEU A 23 21.86 10.21 -1.14
CA LEU A 23 21.26 10.91 0.00
C LEU A 23 21.27 10.04 1.27
N ILE A 24 21.57 8.75 1.13
CA ILE A 24 21.69 7.80 2.23
C ILE A 24 23.13 7.85 2.74
N LYS A 25 23.28 8.23 4.01
CA LYS A 25 24.53 8.34 4.75
C LYS A 25 24.43 7.49 6.01
N ASP A 26 25.56 7.19 6.65
CA ASP A 26 25.56 6.38 7.87
C ASP A 26 24.66 6.96 8.99
N GLU A 27 24.56 8.29 9.07
CA GLU A 27 23.73 9.02 10.03
C GLU A 27 22.20 8.84 9.83
N ASN A 28 21.74 8.58 8.60
CA ASN A 28 20.31 8.51 8.26
C ASN A 28 19.89 7.18 7.61
N LYS A 29 20.81 6.19 7.57
CA LYS A 29 20.60 4.92 6.88
C LYS A 29 19.34 4.17 7.31
N GLY A 30 18.96 4.27 8.59
CA GLY A 30 17.77 3.62 9.13
C GLY A 30 16.45 4.39 8.92
N TRP A 31 16.48 5.63 8.41
CA TRP A 31 15.27 6.47 8.32
C TRP A 31 14.38 6.11 7.14
N TYR A 32 14.96 5.52 6.10
CA TYR A 32 14.28 5.16 4.86
C TYR A 32 13.93 3.67 4.80
N GLU A 33 14.20 2.94 5.89
CA GLU A 33 13.87 1.53 6.03
C GLU A 33 12.74 1.37 7.06
N PRO A 34 11.75 0.51 6.81
CA PRO A 34 10.66 0.30 7.75
C PRO A 34 11.21 -0.35 9.02
N SER A 35 10.85 0.20 10.18
CA SER A 35 11.21 -0.36 11.49
C SER A 35 10.10 -1.20 12.12
N VAL A 36 8.84 -0.92 11.77
CA VAL A 36 7.66 -1.57 12.37
C VAL A 36 6.78 -2.22 11.33
N VAL A 37 6.48 -1.58 10.20
CA VAL A 37 5.63 -2.15 9.15
C VAL A 37 6.14 -1.73 7.79
N SER A 38 6.17 -2.66 6.84
CA SER A 38 6.51 -2.39 5.45
C SER A 38 5.30 -1.80 4.74
N ILE A 39 5.42 -0.69 4.02
CA ILE A 39 4.30 -0.11 3.25
C ILE A 39 4.76 0.20 1.83
N GLY A 40 3.95 -0.22 0.87
CA GLY A 40 4.13 0.03 -0.55
C GLY A 40 5.23 -0.81 -1.19
N PRO A 41 5.39 -0.68 -2.52
CA PRO A 41 6.26 -1.53 -3.32
C PRO A 41 7.74 -1.38 -2.96
N TYR A 42 8.18 -0.22 -2.46
CA TYR A 42 9.58 0.01 -2.07
C TYR A 42 10.02 -0.80 -0.85
N HIS A 43 9.08 -1.19 -0.01
CA HIS A 43 9.35 -1.84 1.27
C HIS A 43 8.73 -3.24 1.38
N HIS A 44 8.00 -3.69 0.36
CA HIS A 44 7.28 -4.97 0.40
C HIS A 44 8.19 -6.13 0.84
N ASN A 45 7.70 -6.96 1.77
CA ASN A 45 8.38 -8.12 2.36
C ASN A 45 9.68 -7.84 3.13
N LYS A 46 9.99 -6.58 3.49
CA LYS A 46 11.14 -6.28 4.37
C LYS A 46 10.90 -6.68 5.83
N LEU A 47 9.64 -6.70 6.27
CA LEU A 47 9.21 -7.12 7.61
C LEU A 47 8.13 -8.22 7.49
N LEU A 48 8.56 -9.45 7.20
CA LEU A 48 7.66 -10.59 6.88
C LEU A 48 6.63 -10.90 7.97
N GLU A 49 7.00 -10.73 9.25
CA GLU A 49 6.07 -10.95 10.38
C GLU A 49 4.85 -10.03 10.29
N MET A 50 5.06 -8.82 9.80
CA MET A 50 4.04 -7.78 9.73
C MET A 50 3.12 -7.96 8.54
N GLU A 51 3.55 -8.66 7.49
CA GLU A 51 2.67 -9.03 6.38
C GLU A 51 1.53 -9.94 6.87
N LYS A 52 1.79 -10.84 7.82
CA LYS A 52 0.74 -11.66 8.45
C LYS A 52 -0.25 -10.83 9.27
N LEU A 53 0.25 -9.81 9.99
CA LEU A 53 -0.61 -8.90 10.75
C LEU A 53 -1.49 -8.06 9.82
N LYS A 54 -0.97 -7.61 8.66
CA LYS A 54 -1.79 -6.91 7.66
C LYS A 54 -2.93 -7.78 7.15
N ASP A 55 -2.69 -9.07 6.88
CA ASP A 55 -3.77 -9.98 6.49
C ASP A 55 -4.87 -10.06 7.56
N GLN A 56 -4.49 -10.12 8.84
CA GLN A 56 -5.43 -10.13 9.97
C GLN A 56 -6.20 -8.81 10.08
N MET A 57 -5.50 -7.67 9.98
CA MET A 57 -6.12 -6.34 10.05
C MET A 57 -7.00 -6.05 8.85
N ALA A 58 -6.66 -6.56 7.67
CA ALA A 58 -7.51 -6.46 6.49
C ALA A 58 -8.81 -7.24 6.66
N ARG A 59 -8.75 -8.47 7.20
CA ARG A 59 -9.96 -9.23 7.56
C ARG A 59 -10.81 -8.48 8.59
N GLN A 60 -10.18 -7.92 9.63
CA GLN A 60 -10.90 -7.15 10.64
C GLN A 60 -11.56 -5.90 10.04
N PHE A 61 -10.87 -5.17 9.17
CA PHE A 61 -11.42 -4.01 8.47
C PHE A 61 -12.65 -4.37 7.64
N VAL A 62 -12.58 -5.46 6.87
CA VAL A 62 -13.70 -5.97 6.07
C VAL A 62 -14.90 -6.25 6.99
N LEU A 63 -14.69 -6.98 8.09
CA LEU A 63 -15.73 -7.28 9.08
C LEU A 63 -16.34 -6.01 9.68
N ASP A 64 -15.51 -5.09 10.17
CA ASP A 64 -15.95 -3.85 10.82
C ASP A 64 -16.70 -2.92 9.84
N SER A 65 -16.32 -2.93 8.57
CA SER A 65 -16.97 -2.14 7.53
C SER A 65 -18.36 -2.65 7.14
N GLY A 66 -18.66 -3.93 7.40
CA GLY A 66 -19.87 -4.61 6.93
C GLY A 66 -19.98 -4.67 5.40
N LYS A 67 -18.86 -4.50 4.68
CA LYS A 67 -18.79 -4.53 3.21
C LYS A 67 -18.26 -5.88 2.73
N ASP A 68 -18.63 -6.21 1.50
CA ASP A 68 -18.07 -7.37 0.81
C ASP A 68 -16.60 -7.13 0.45
N ILE A 69 -15.77 -8.17 0.61
CA ILE A 69 -14.33 -8.09 0.35
C ILE A 69 -14.02 -7.89 -1.13
N GLU A 70 -14.76 -8.54 -2.04
CA GLU A 70 -14.54 -8.41 -3.48
C GLU A 70 -14.91 -7.00 -3.93
N MET A 71 -15.98 -6.43 -3.37
CA MET A 71 -16.34 -5.03 -3.60
C MET A 71 -15.20 -4.09 -3.20
N LEU A 72 -14.67 -4.22 -1.97
CA LEU A 72 -13.56 -3.37 -1.50
C LEU A 72 -12.30 -3.56 -2.34
N TYR A 73 -11.97 -4.80 -2.70
CA TYR A 73 -10.81 -5.11 -3.53
C TYR A 73 -10.93 -4.47 -4.92
N ARG A 74 -12.10 -4.54 -5.56
CA ARG A 74 -12.36 -3.89 -6.85
C ARG A 74 -12.23 -2.38 -6.80
N GLU A 75 -12.60 -1.74 -5.68
CA GLU A 75 -12.36 -0.29 -5.53
C GLU A 75 -10.86 0.05 -5.49
N VAL A 76 -10.04 -0.81 -4.86
CA VAL A 76 -8.58 -0.65 -4.88
C VAL A 76 -8.02 -0.92 -6.28
N GLU A 77 -8.49 -1.98 -6.95
CA GLU A 77 -8.07 -2.36 -8.31
C GLU A 77 -8.23 -1.19 -9.31
N LYS A 78 -9.39 -0.50 -9.28
CA LYS A 78 -9.68 0.67 -10.12
C LYS A 78 -8.65 1.78 -10.02
N VAL A 79 -8.01 1.94 -8.86
CA VAL A 79 -7.01 3.00 -8.62
C VAL A 79 -5.58 2.47 -8.65
N ALA A 80 -5.37 1.18 -8.44
CA ALA A 80 -4.06 0.54 -8.33
C ALA A 80 -3.27 0.62 -9.63
N GLU A 81 -3.90 0.40 -10.79
CA GLU A 81 -3.22 0.50 -12.09
C GLU A 81 -2.63 1.91 -12.31
N ASN A 82 -3.42 2.95 -12.02
CA ASN A 82 -2.94 4.33 -12.10
C ASN A 82 -1.88 4.64 -11.04
N ALA A 83 -2.07 4.16 -9.80
CA ALA A 83 -1.11 4.31 -8.71
C ALA A 83 0.27 3.70 -9.05
N LYS A 84 0.27 2.52 -9.68
CA LYS A 84 1.48 1.82 -10.14
C LYS A 84 2.32 2.68 -11.08
N GLY A 85 1.68 3.48 -11.93
CA GLY A 85 2.35 4.40 -12.86
C GLY A 85 3.16 5.53 -12.20
N PHE A 86 2.96 5.82 -10.90
CA PHE A 86 3.71 6.84 -10.18
C PHE A 86 4.99 6.32 -9.50
N TYR A 87 5.23 5.01 -9.52
CA TYR A 87 6.45 4.41 -8.98
C TYR A 87 7.52 4.23 -10.07
N GLU A 88 8.76 4.00 -9.65
CA GLU A 88 9.86 3.74 -10.57
C GLU A 88 9.60 2.50 -11.45
N LYS A 89 9.80 2.63 -12.78
CA LYS A 89 9.53 1.55 -13.74
C LYS A 89 10.28 0.25 -13.45
N SER A 90 11.51 0.34 -12.94
CA SER A 90 12.33 -0.83 -12.58
C SER A 90 11.68 -1.65 -11.46
N LEU A 91 11.13 -0.96 -10.45
CA LEU A 91 10.43 -1.55 -9.31
C LEU A 91 9.12 -2.21 -9.72
N ILE A 92 8.25 -1.48 -10.43
CA ILE A 92 6.90 -2.00 -10.73
C ILE A 92 6.89 -3.16 -11.72
N ARG A 93 7.98 -3.36 -12.48
CA ARG A 93 8.15 -4.54 -13.36
C ARG A 93 8.30 -5.83 -12.57
N CYS A 94 8.63 -5.77 -11.28
CA CYS A 94 8.71 -6.94 -10.40
C CYS A 94 7.33 -7.42 -9.94
N PHE A 95 6.26 -6.67 -10.21
CA PHE A 95 4.90 -6.99 -9.80
C PHE A 95 3.99 -7.05 -11.02
N ASP A 96 3.19 -8.10 -11.15
CA ASP A 96 2.01 -8.03 -12.01
C ASP A 96 0.92 -7.13 -11.38
N ASP A 97 -0.20 -6.94 -12.05
CA ASP A 97 -1.24 -6.02 -11.58
C ASP A 97 -2.00 -6.58 -10.38
N GLU A 98 -2.14 -7.91 -10.27
CA GLU A 98 -2.79 -8.57 -9.16
C GLU A 98 -1.93 -8.49 -7.89
N GLN A 99 -0.64 -8.79 -7.98
CA GLN A 99 0.32 -8.68 -6.89
C GLN A 99 0.39 -7.24 -6.36
N PHE A 100 0.45 -6.26 -7.27
CA PHE A 100 0.46 -4.84 -6.88
C PHE A 100 -0.85 -4.45 -6.19
N THR A 101 -1.99 -4.84 -6.75
CA THR A 101 -3.31 -4.53 -6.17
C THR A 101 -3.50 -5.19 -4.81
N ARG A 102 -3.13 -6.46 -4.66
CA ARG A 102 -3.16 -7.18 -3.38
C ARG A 102 -2.30 -6.50 -2.31
N MET A 103 -1.09 -6.09 -2.66
CA MET A 103 -0.22 -5.35 -1.75
C MET A 103 -0.87 -4.02 -1.33
N MET A 104 -1.39 -3.23 -2.27
CA MET A 104 -2.04 -1.96 -1.96
C MET A 104 -3.33 -2.14 -1.14
N PHE A 105 -4.08 -3.20 -1.37
CA PHE A 105 -5.28 -3.54 -0.60
C PHE A 105 -4.93 -3.86 0.85
N LEU A 106 -3.95 -4.74 1.09
CA LEU A 106 -3.53 -5.12 2.43
C LEU A 106 -2.93 -3.93 3.19
N ASP A 107 -2.07 -3.14 2.55
CA ASP A 107 -1.49 -1.94 3.15
C ASP A 107 -2.56 -0.91 3.49
N GLY A 108 -3.51 -0.67 2.57
CA GLY A 108 -4.61 0.26 2.78
C GLY A 108 -5.51 -0.14 3.93
N CYS A 109 -5.95 -1.41 3.98
CA CYS A 109 -6.77 -1.91 5.07
C CYS A 109 -6.03 -1.91 6.40
N PHE A 110 -4.74 -2.24 6.43
CA PHE A 110 -3.91 -2.14 7.63
C PHE A 110 -3.90 -0.71 8.19
N ILE A 111 -3.62 0.29 7.34
CA ILE A 111 -3.58 1.71 7.77
C ILE A 111 -4.94 2.14 8.31
N LEU A 112 -6.03 1.83 7.59
CA LEU A 112 -7.37 2.23 8.01
C LEU A 112 -7.78 1.56 9.32
N GLN A 113 -7.50 0.27 9.49
CA GLN A 113 -7.82 -0.45 10.72
C GLN A 113 -6.96 0.02 11.90
N PHE A 114 -5.69 0.33 11.66
CA PHE A 114 -4.81 0.90 12.69
C PHE A 114 -5.33 2.26 13.16
N ILE A 115 -5.67 3.16 12.24
CA ILE A 115 -6.26 4.47 12.57
C ILE A 115 -7.59 4.28 13.29
N ASN A 116 -8.45 3.38 12.82
CA ASN A 116 -9.73 3.08 13.45
C ASN A 116 -9.52 2.63 14.91
N GLY A 117 -8.57 1.72 15.13
CA GLY A 117 -8.17 1.26 16.46
C GLY A 117 -7.68 2.39 17.35
N VAL A 118 -6.79 3.27 16.86
CA VAL A 118 -6.26 4.41 17.62
C VAL A 118 -7.34 5.45 17.95
N VAL A 119 -8.23 5.78 17.01
CA VAL A 119 -9.25 6.82 17.20
C VAL A 119 -10.38 6.35 18.12
N HIS A 120 -10.82 5.10 17.97
CA HIS A 120 -11.94 4.57 18.75
C HIS A 120 -11.49 3.89 20.05
N SER A 121 -10.17 3.73 20.26
CA SER A 121 -9.59 3.39 21.56
C SER A 121 -9.49 4.59 22.49
N LYS A 122 -10.61 5.11 22.99
CA LYS A 122 -10.61 5.95 24.20
C LYS A 122 -10.25 5.16 25.49
N LYS A 123 -9.56 4.00 25.40
CA LYS A 123 -9.27 3.11 26.55
C LYS A 123 -7.92 2.38 26.53
N TYR A 124 -6.97 2.73 25.67
CA TYR A 124 -5.61 2.12 25.69
C TYR A 124 -4.46 3.11 25.86
N LEU A 125 -4.76 4.37 26.24
CA LEU A 125 -3.75 5.39 26.58
C LEU A 125 -3.63 5.61 28.10
N GLU A 126 -3.97 4.61 28.91
CA GLU A 126 -3.43 4.49 30.26
C GLU A 126 -2.23 3.54 30.20
N ILE A 127 -1.06 4.12 29.90
CA ILE A 127 0.25 3.57 30.27
C ILE A 127 0.88 4.60 31.21
#